data_AF-A0AAX4II67-F1
#
_entry.id   AF-A0AAX4II67-F1
#
_cell.length_a   1.000
_cell.length_b   1.000
_cell.length_c   1.000
_cell.angle_alpha   90.00
_cell.angle_beta   90.00
_cell.angle_gamma   90.00
#
_symmetry.space_group_name_H-M   'P 1'
#
loop_
_entity.id
_entity.type
_entity.pdbx_description
1 polymer ?
#
loop_
_entity_poly.entity_id
_entity_poly.type
_entity_poly.pdbx_seq_one_letter_code
_entity_poly.pdbx_strand_id
1 'polypeptide(L)'
;MAKMSRSQLGALQAKRRKQRGESESIEKLKTKCAQEHGKAHVAHCKECYGEVVETMRSRYVDSKDEWFSDDKAFLSDLDSLFAKVKNFSEDLKAIETRIDKEKQKHYRESLPKSAAGRVAEASIGKADFLAALEDEEKPTIALIEDVRRALYKGVDDAPGLEELASKFDDVVFEKEAGVVVDVFFQDPRTGEIPASCKKYVEKLRSGVPIEDVMLAMAADRPARSQASANMDKHRRTLNELKRAQAAHEQDKLLKAQKRQQPPPQAPQVNKELYDLPPCLACSGKVSPDEVIACPLCLIFAELSLTKRTVFDSEKCYDEAYDEHVQTAHSCAAGEGCVQLKDEDEEMGGNGEGPVICEECAEQLGQSIVYCSSRCASADFQEHREGVHIPNWQGLGIDLGTQGEHLVYDNDEKTKYHVNDISKFVWRLSDAFERVFKGNNPDIKDVQH
;
A
#
# COMPACT_ATOMS: atom_id res chain seq x y z
N MET A 1 -38.66 4.92 -4.45
CA MET A 1 -39.57 5.81 -3.71
C MET A 1 -39.27 5.70 -2.22
N ALA A 2 -38.62 6.71 -1.66
CA ALA A 2 -38.75 7.17 -0.28
C ALA A 2 -38.28 8.63 -0.31
N LYS A 3 -39.24 9.56 -0.29
CA LYS A 3 -38.96 11.00 -0.23
C LYS A 3 -38.33 11.28 1.14
N MET A 4 -37.02 11.46 1.22
CA MET A 4 -36.42 12.14 2.37
C MET A 4 -36.82 13.61 2.23
N SER A 5 -37.85 13.96 2.99
CA SER A 5 -38.61 15.20 2.88
C SER A 5 -37.85 16.39 3.46
N ARG A 6 -38.26 17.60 3.08
CA ARG A 6 -37.99 18.93 3.70
C ARG A 6 -37.89 18.99 5.25
N SER A 7 -38.19 17.92 5.97
CA SER A 7 -38.19 17.80 7.43
C SER A 7 -36.80 17.82 8.07
N GLN A 8 -35.76 17.26 7.46
CA GLN A 8 -34.44 17.16 8.10
C GLN A 8 -33.63 18.47 8.06
N LEU A 9 -33.68 19.20 6.94
CA LEU A 9 -33.06 20.53 6.83
C LEU A 9 -33.80 21.56 7.72
N GLY A 10 -35.14 21.45 7.78
CA GLY A 10 -35.95 22.19 8.74
C GLY A 10 -35.61 21.85 10.19
N ALA A 11 -35.26 20.59 10.50
CA ALA A 11 -34.84 20.17 11.84
C ALA A 11 -33.49 20.78 12.24
N LEU A 12 -32.50 20.85 11.34
CA LEU A 12 -31.22 21.51 11.60
C LEU A 12 -31.37 23.02 11.85
N GLN A 13 -32.21 23.71 11.07
CA GLN A 13 -32.49 25.14 11.30
C GLN A 13 -33.32 25.38 12.56
N ALA A 14 -34.30 24.52 12.85
CA ALA A 14 -35.05 24.56 14.11
C ALA A 14 -34.12 24.35 15.31
N LYS A 15 -33.14 23.45 15.20
CA LYS A 15 -32.10 23.19 16.20
C LYS A 15 -31.24 24.43 16.46
N ARG A 16 -30.74 25.09 15.40
CA ARG A 16 -30.01 26.36 15.53
C ARG A 16 -30.85 27.47 16.17
N ARG A 17 -32.12 27.61 15.77
CA ARG A 17 -33.05 28.60 16.36
C ARG A 17 -33.33 28.30 17.84
N LYS A 18 -33.50 27.04 18.20
CA LYS A 18 -33.70 26.60 19.59
C LYS A 18 -32.48 26.95 20.45
N GLN A 19 -31.27 26.65 19.97
CA GLN A 19 -30.02 27.00 20.66
C GLN A 19 -29.86 28.51 20.85
N ARG A 20 -30.17 29.31 19.81
CA ARG A 20 -30.16 30.77 19.91
C ARG A 20 -31.20 31.27 20.93
N GLY A 21 -32.41 30.74 20.89
CA GLY A 21 -33.49 31.08 21.83
C GLY A 21 -33.18 30.71 23.28
N GLU A 22 -32.51 29.59 23.54
CA GLU A 22 -32.05 29.20 24.88
C GLU A 22 -30.97 30.16 25.40
N SER A 23 -30.01 30.54 24.56
CA SER A 23 -28.98 31.52 24.95
C SER A 23 -29.58 32.90 25.22
N GLU A 24 -30.50 33.35 24.38
CA GLU A 24 -31.22 34.61 24.59
C GLU A 24 -32.08 34.57 25.86
N SER A 25 -32.64 33.42 26.20
CA SER A 25 -33.43 33.23 27.43
C SER A 25 -32.55 33.34 28.68
N ILE A 26 -31.32 32.81 28.65
CA ILE A 26 -30.34 32.98 29.73
C ILE A 26 -29.93 34.45 29.87
N GLU A 27 -29.72 35.18 28.77
CA GLU A 27 -29.42 36.62 28.83
C GLU A 27 -30.60 37.45 29.34
N LYS A 28 -31.84 37.09 28.99
CA LYS A 28 -33.06 37.68 29.56
C LYS A 28 -33.17 37.41 31.07
N LEU A 29 -32.80 36.21 31.53
CA LEU A 29 -32.75 35.89 32.97
C LEU A 29 -31.69 36.69 33.71
N LYS A 30 -30.50 36.89 33.12
CA LYS A 30 -29.44 37.75 33.69
C LYS A 30 -29.90 39.20 33.86
N THR A 31 -30.51 39.76 32.81
CA THR A 31 -31.01 41.14 32.82
C THR A 31 -32.18 41.32 33.79
N LYS A 32 -33.11 40.36 33.86
CA LYS A 32 -34.21 40.34 34.84
C LYS A 32 -33.69 40.26 36.28
N CYS A 33 -32.68 39.42 36.54
CA CYS A 33 -32.03 39.33 37.86
C CYS A 33 -31.39 40.66 38.29
N ALA A 34 -30.76 41.38 37.37
CA ALA A 34 -30.18 42.69 37.64
C ALA A 34 -31.25 43.75 37.94
N GLN A 35 -32.39 43.71 37.25
CA GLN A 35 -33.49 44.67 37.39
C GLN A 35 -34.38 44.42 38.62
N GLU A 36 -34.75 43.17 38.88
CA GLU A 36 -35.74 42.83 39.93
C GLU A 36 -35.08 42.50 41.28
N HIS A 37 -33.88 41.90 41.27
CA HIS A 37 -33.19 41.47 42.50
C HIS A 37 -31.96 42.33 42.84
N GLY A 38 -31.60 43.30 41.98
CA GLY A 38 -30.51 44.26 42.22
C GLY A 38 -29.11 43.65 42.37
N LYS A 39 -28.91 42.40 41.94
CA LYS A 39 -27.62 41.71 42.06
C LYS A 39 -26.81 41.83 40.78
N ALA A 40 -25.50 42.08 40.91
CA ALA A 40 -24.58 42.22 39.79
C ALA A 40 -24.33 40.90 39.02
N HIS A 41 -24.57 39.75 39.65
CA HIS A 41 -24.37 38.43 39.03
C HIS A 41 -25.43 37.44 39.51
N VAL A 42 -25.93 36.60 38.58
CA VAL A 42 -27.00 35.62 38.84
C VAL A 42 -26.58 34.59 39.89
N ALA A 43 -25.29 34.26 39.99
CA ALA A 43 -24.76 33.38 41.04
C ALA A 43 -25.01 33.87 42.48
N HIS A 44 -25.22 35.18 42.67
CA HIS A 44 -25.56 35.73 43.99
C HIS A 44 -27.06 35.61 44.31
N CYS A 45 -27.92 35.25 43.34
CA CYS A 45 -29.35 35.06 43.51
C CYS A 45 -29.71 33.57 43.43
N LYS A 46 -30.10 32.96 44.55
CA LYS A 46 -30.40 31.52 44.61
C LYS A 46 -31.56 31.11 43.67
N GLU A 47 -32.55 31.97 43.51
CA GLU A 47 -33.71 31.74 42.64
C GLU A 47 -33.31 31.80 41.16
N CYS A 48 -32.71 32.92 40.71
CA CYS A 48 -32.27 33.07 39.31
C CYS A 48 -31.16 32.09 38.93
N TYR A 49 -30.27 31.72 39.86
CA TYR A 49 -29.22 30.72 39.61
C TYR A 49 -29.82 29.35 39.36
N GLY A 50 -30.82 28.94 40.15
CA GLY A 50 -31.53 27.69 39.94
C GLY A 50 -32.24 27.62 38.58
N GLU A 51 -32.85 28.72 38.13
CA GLU A 51 -33.50 28.82 36.82
C GLU A 51 -32.51 28.74 35.65
N VAL A 52 -31.34 29.39 35.77
CA VAL A 52 -30.28 29.31 34.75
C VAL A 52 -29.73 27.89 34.64
N VAL A 53 -29.45 27.24 35.78
CA VAL A 53 -28.96 25.85 35.81
C VAL A 53 -30.00 24.88 35.24
N GLU A 54 -31.28 25.08 35.53
CA GLU A 54 -32.35 24.25 34.96
C GLU A 54 -32.50 24.46 33.44
N THR A 55 -32.37 25.70 32.97
CA THR A 55 -32.37 26.01 31.53
C THR A 55 -31.20 25.31 30.83
N MET A 56 -30.00 25.33 31.43
CA MET A 56 -28.84 24.60 30.90
C MET A 56 -29.05 23.08 30.90
N ARG A 57 -29.64 22.53 31.96
CA ARG A 57 -29.97 21.10 32.09
C ARG A 57 -30.96 20.65 31.02
N SER A 58 -32.03 21.41 30.81
CA SER A 58 -33.09 21.09 29.83
C SER A 58 -32.53 20.93 28.41
N ARG A 59 -31.49 21.69 28.06
CA ARG A 59 -30.78 21.54 26.77
C ARG A 59 -30.23 20.12 26.57
N TYR A 60 -29.69 19.49 27.61
CA TYR A 60 -29.10 18.15 27.47
C TYR A 60 -30.17 17.06 27.59
N VAL A 61 -31.14 17.23 28.50
CA VAL A 61 -32.16 16.19 28.77
C VAL A 61 -33.27 16.15 27.71
N ASP A 62 -33.71 17.31 27.22
CA ASP A 62 -34.83 17.40 26.26
C ASP A 62 -34.38 17.28 24.80
N SER A 63 -33.08 17.19 24.55
CA SER A 63 -32.53 17.05 23.20
C SER A 63 -32.60 15.61 22.72
N LYS A 64 -33.48 15.39 21.75
CA LYS A 64 -33.59 14.17 20.94
C LYS A 64 -32.87 14.49 19.62
N ASP A 65 -31.92 13.66 19.22
CA ASP A 65 -31.06 13.84 18.02
C ASP A 65 -29.79 14.69 18.22
N GLU A 66 -29.10 14.52 19.35
CA GLU A 66 -27.74 15.00 19.60
C GLU A 66 -26.73 13.85 19.64
N TRP A 67 -25.45 14.18 19.50
CA TRP A 67 -24.35 13.21 19.54
C TRP A 67 -24.27 12.40 20.85
N PHE A 68 -24.90 12.91 21.92
CA PHE A 68 -24.98 12.28 23.24
C PHE A 68 -26.35 11.64 23.54
N SER A 69 -27.34 11.73 22.64
CA SER A 69 -28.72 11.31 22.93
C SER A 69 -28.87 9.81 23.23
N ASP A 70 -27.97 8.98 22.72
CA ASP A 70 -27.99 7.53 22.94
C ASP A 70 -27.25 7.11 24.23
N ASP A 71 -26.42 7.99 24.82
CA ASP A 71 -25.65 7.68 26.02
C ASP A 71 -26.43 8.03 27.30
N LYS A 72 -27.23 7.07 27.74
CA LYS A 72 -28.02 7.19 28.98
C LYS A 72 -27.17 7.34 30.24
N ALA A 73 -25.96 6.78 30.26
CA ALA A 73 -25.06 6.86 31.41
C ALA A 73 -24.52 8.29 31.53
N PHE A 74 -24.03 8.86 30.43
CA PHE A 74 -23.60 10.25 30.37
C PHE A 74 -24.71 11.24 30.75
N LEU A 75 -25.92 11.04 30.23
CA LEU A 75 -27.07 11.90 30.56
C LEU A 75 -27.44 11.82 32.05
N SER A 76 -27.39 10.62 32.65
CA SER A 76 -27.63 10.44 34.09
C SER A 76 -26.53 11.07 34.95
N ASP A 77 -25.27 10.96 34.53
CA ASP A 77 -24.14 11.60 35.21
C ASP A 77 -24.27 13.12 35.19
N LEU A 78 -24.60 13.68 34.02
CA LEU A 78 -24.84 15.12 33.86
C LEU A 78 -26.01 15.59 34.72
N ASP A 79 -27.09 14.83 34.77
CA ASP A 79 -28.26 15.15 35.59
C ASP A 79 -27.90 15.27 37.08
N SER A 80 -27.09 14.33 37.57
CA SER A 80 -26.55 14.34 38.93
C SER A 80 -25.64 15.55 39.18
N LEU A 81 -24.76 15.89 38.23
CA LEU A 81 -23.90 17.07 38.31
C LEU A 81 -24.71 18.38 38.31
N PHE A 82 -25.73 18.50 37.46
CA PHE A 82 -26.63 19.66 37.46
C PHE A 82 -27.37 19.81 38.79
N ALA A 83 -27.82 18.71 39.40
CA ALA A 83 -28.45 18.74 40.72
C ALA A 83 -27.48 19.21 41.83
N LYS A 84 -26.22 18.78 41.78
CA LYS A 84 -25.16 19.22 42.71
C LYS A 84 -24.80 20.69 42.51
N VAL A 85 -24.65 21.13 41.26
CA VAL A 85 -24.37 22.53 40.91
C VAL A 85 -25.51 23.45 41.35
N LYS A 86 -26.77 23.03 41.18
CA LYS A 86 -27.96 23.74 41.68
C LYS A 86 -27.94 23.94 43.21
N ASN A 87 -27.36 22.99 43.93
CA ASN A 87 -27.18 23.04 45.38
C ASN A 87 -25.87 23.73 45.83
N PHE A 88 -25.10 24.32 44.91
CA PHE A 88 -23.79 24.91 45.16
C PHE A 88 -22.76 23.94 45.77
N SER A 89 -22.97 22.62 45.64
CA SER A 89 -22.04 21.61 46.16
C SER A 89 -20.90 21.29 45.19
N GLU A 90 -21.02 21.73 43.94
CA GLU A 90 -20.04 21.49 42.88
C GLU A 90 -20.00 22.69 41.93
N ASP A 91 -18.88 22.87 41.22
CA ASP A 91 -18.66 23.98 40.28
C ASP A 91 -19.13 23.62 38.87
N LEU A 92 -19.54 24.62 38.08
CA LEU A 92 -19.87 24.49 36.67
C LEU A 92 -18.72 23.88 35.85
N LYS A 93 -17.47 24.09 36.28
CA LYS A 93 -16.28 23.47 35.68
C LYS A 93 -16.32 21.94 35.68
N ALA A 94 -16.97 21.31 36.66
CA ALA A 94 -17.11 19.85 36.70
C ALA A 94 -18.01 19.35 35.56
N ILE A 95 -19.07 20.10 35.25
CA ILE A 95 -19.96 19.82 34.12
C ILE A 95 -19.20 20.00 32.80
N GLU A 96 -18.48 21.12 32.63
CA GLU A 96 -17.67 21.38 31.43
C GLU A 96 -16.62 20.27 31.20
N THR A 97 -15.90 19.87 32.26
CA THR A 97 -14.90 18.81 32.19
C THR A 97 -15.52 17.47 31.78
N ARG A 98 -16.69 17.12 32.32
CA ARG A 98 -17.38 15.87 31.98
C ARG A 98 -17.85 15.88 30.52
N ILE A 99 -18.41 17.01 30.06
CA ILE A 99 -18.85 17.20 28.67
C ILE A 99 -17.66 17.09 27.73
N ASP A 100 -16.54 17.74 28.04
CA ASP A 100 -15.38 17.74 27.17
C ASP A 100 -14.76 16.34 27.08
N LYS A 101 -14.65 15.60 28.19
CA LYS A 101 -14.22 14.19 28.14
C LYS A 101 -15.10 13.34 27.22
N GLU A 102 -16.43 13.48 27.31
CA GLU A 102 -17.34 12.70 26.47
C GLU A 102 -17.25 13.13 25.00
N LYS A 103 -17.12 14.44 24.72
CA LYS A 103 -16.87 14.93 23.35
C LYS A 103 -15.60 14.35 22.76
N GLN A 104 -14.52 14.29 23.53
CA GLN A 104 -13.24 13.75 23.08
C GLN A 104 -13.35 12.27 22.72
N LYS A 105 -14.04 11.50 23.57
CA LYS A 105 -14.32 10.08 23.33
C LYS A 105 -15.19 9.90 22.08
N HIS A 106 -16.31 10.62 22.00
CA HIS A 106 -17.21 10.56 20.86
C HIS A 106 -16.51 10.97 19.55
N TYR A 107 -15.65 11.99 19.58
CA TYR A 107 -14.86 12.41 18.42
C TYR A 107 -13.95 11.26 17.93
N ARG A 108 -13.19 10.63 18.83
CA ARG A 108 -12.33 9.49 18.48
C ARG A 108 -13.11 8.30 17.91
N GLU A 109 -14.28 7.98 18.48
CA GLU A 109 -15.12 6.87 18.00
C GLU A 109 -15.81 7.15 16.66
N SER A 110 -16.17 8.40 16.41
CA SER A 110 -16.88 8.83 15.20
C SER A 110 -15.94 9.16 14.04
N LEU A 111 -14.69 9.57 14.33
CA LEU A 111 -13.72 9.99 13.33
C LEU A 111 -13.47 8.91 12.27
N PRO A 112 -13.18 7.63 12.58
CA PRO A 112 -13.00 6.56 11.57
C PRO A 112 -14.20 6.38 10.65
N LYS A 113 -15.41 6.61 11.16
CA LYS A 113 -16.66 6.41 10.41
C LYS A 113 -16.91 7.59 9.46
N SER A 114 -16.35 8.76 9.77
CA SER A 114 -16.51 10.00 9.01
C SER A 114 -15.71 10.02 7.70
N ALA A 115 -16.13 10.85 6.76
CA ALA A 115 -15.37 11.08 5.52
C ALA A 115 -13.98 11.67 5.80
N ALA A 116 -13.88 12.58 6.76
CA ALA A 116 -12.61 13.19 7.17
C ALA A 116 -11.63 12.14 7.69
N GLY A 117 -12.10 11.23 8.56
CA GLY A 117 -11.27 10.14 9.08
C GLY A 117 -10.80 9.19 7.98
N ARG A 118 -11.64 8.83 7.02
CA ARG A 118 -11.19 7.97 5.89
C ARG A 118 -10.13 8.63 5.02
N VAL A 119 -10.20 9.95 4.82
CA VAL A 119 -9.17 10.69 4.08
C VAL A 119 -7.88 10.77 4.89
N ALA A 120 -7.98 11.03 6.20
CA ALA A 120 -6.84 11.01 7.10
C ALA A 120 -6.16 9.64 7.15
N GLU A 121 -6.94 8.55 7.29
CA GLU A 121 -6.45 7.16 7.28
C GLU A 121 -5.70 6.85 5.98
N ALA A 122 -6.24 7.24 4.82
CA ALA A 122 -5.60 7.02 3.53
C ALA A 122 -4.30 7.82 3.35
N SER A 123 -4.19 8.99 3.97
CA SER A 123 -3.01 9.86 3.84
C SER A 123 -1.90 9.54 4.85
N ILE A 124 -2.28 9.18 6.08
CA ILE A 124 -1.34 8.94 7.19
C ILE A 124 -0.97 7.45 7.25
N GLY A 125 -1.84 6.57 6.76
CA GLY A 125 -1.70 5.12 6.88
C GLY A 125 -2.56 4.57 8.02
N LYS A 126 -3.10 3.37 7.82
CA LYS A 126 -4.08 2.77 8.74
C LYS A 126 -3.51 2.52 10.14
N ALA A 127 -2.27 2.03 10.23
CA ALA A 127 -1.63 1.72 11.52
C ALA A 127 -1.42 2.99 12.35
N ASP A 128 -0.84 4.03 11.75
CA ASP A 128 -0.55 5.30 12.41
C ASP A 128 -1.83 6.06 12.79
N PHE A 129 -2.88 5.97 11.96
CA PHE A 129 -4.18 6.57 12.24
C PHE A 129 -4.88 5.90 13.43
N LEU A 130 -4.83 4.56 13.54
CA LEU A 130 -5.37 3.83 14.68
C LEU A 130 -4.56 4.11 15.96
N ALA A 131 -3.23 4.10 15.87
CA ALA A 131 -2.37 4.46 17.01
C ALA A 131 -2.67 5.87 17.53
N ALA A 132 -2.89 6.85 16.64
CA ALA A 132 -3.26 8.21 17.03
C ALA A 132 -4.66 8.34 17.67
N LEU A 133 -5.56 7.38 17.40
CA LEU A 133 -6.90 7.34 18.00
C LEU A 133 -6.89 6.68 19.38
N GLU A 134 -6.08 5.63 19.54
CA GLU A 134 -5.91 4.87 20.79
C GLU A 134 -5.04 5.62 21.81
N ASP A 135 -4.25 6.60 21.37
CA ASP A 135 -3.48 7.48 22.24
C ASP A 135 -4.40 8.39 23.08
N GLU A 136 -4.61 8.00 24.33
CA GLU A 136 -5.35 8.78 25.35
C GLU A 136 -4.57 10.00 25.83
N GLU A 137 -3.23 9.99 25.77
CA GLU A 137 -2.39 11.11 26.21
C GLU A 137 -2.39 12.24 25.18
N LYS A 138 -2.64 11.92 23.90
CA LYS A 138 -2.74 12.91 22.83
C LYS A 138 -3.93 13.85 23.05
N PRO A 139 -3.71 15.18 23.07
CA PRO A 139 -4.80 16.12 23.10
C PRO A 139 -5.68 15.99 21.85
N THR A 140 -7.00 16.04 22.01
CA THR A 140 -7.94 15.94 20.87
C THR A 140 -7.73 17.07 19.86
N ILE A 141 -7.28 18.24 20.30
CA ILE A 141 -6.92 19.36 19.43
C ILE A 141 -5.76 18.98 18.50
N ALA A 142 -4.73 18.30 19.01
CA ALA A 142 -3.62 17.84 18.19
C ALA A 142 -4.09 16.81 17.15
N LEU A 143 -4.98 15.89 17.54
CA LEU A 143 -5.61 14.94 16.61
C LEU A 143 -6.42 15.64 15.52
N ILE A 144 -7.17 16.69 15.86
CA ILE A 144 -7.91 17.52 14.87
C ILE A 144 -6.94 18.17 13.89
N GLU A 145 -5.83 18.71 14.38
CA GLU A 145 -4.82 19.34 13.53
C GLU A 145 -4.11 18.34 12.60
N ASP A 146 -3.86 17.12 13.05
CA ASP A 146 -3.29 16.07 12.20
C ASP A 146 -4.26 15.66 11.08
N VAL A 147 -5.55 15.51 11.41
CA VAL A 147 -6.60 15.24 10.42
C VAL A 147 -6.71 16.39 9.43
N ARG A 148 -6.69 17.64 9.91
CA ARG A 148 -6.69 18.84 9.04
C ARG A 148 -5.48 18.84 8.11
N ARG A 149 -4.28 18.58 8.63
CA ARG A 149 -3.06 18.52 7.82
C ARG A 149 -3.14 17.45 6.74
N ALA A 150 -3.71 16.29 7.05
CA ALA A 150 -3.94 15.24 6.07
C ALA A 150 -4.94 15.66 4.98
N LEU A 151 -5.99 16.40 5.36
CA LEU A 151 -6.98 16.92 4.42
C LEU A 151 -6.43 18.04 3.52
N TYR A 152 -5.56 18.90 4.07
CA TYR A 152 -4.97 20.02 3.35
C TYR A 152 -3.72 19.66 2.55
N LYS A 153 -3.28 18.40 2.56
CA LYS A 153 -2.15 17.94 1.75
C LYS A 153 -2.46 18.14 0.26
N GLY A 154 -1.96 19.25 -0.31
CA GLY A 154 -2.20 19.66 -1.69
C GLY A 154 -3.29 20.74 -1.89
N VAL A 155 -3.80 21.37 -0.83
CA VAL A 155 -4.78 22.48 -0.91
C VAL A 155 -4.34 23.62 0.00
N ASP A 156 -3.66 24.63 -0.56
CA ASP A 156 -3.12 25.78 0.19
C ASP A 156 -4.16 26.91 0.43
N ASP A 157 -5.28 26.95 -0.31
CA ASP A 157 -6.22 28.08 -0.35
C ASP A 157 -7.58 27.79 0.33
N ALA A 158 -7.63 26.89 1.32
CA ALA A 158 -8.91 26.57 1.96
C ALA A 158 -9.39 27.71 2.88
N PRO A 159 -10.64 28.20 2.73
CA PRO A 159 -11.17 29.26 3.58
C PRO A 159 -11.32 28.78 5.03
N GLY A 160 -11.05 29.68 5.98
CA GLY A 160 -11.21 29.42 7.41
C GLY A 160 -12.67 29.21 7.81
N LEU A 161 -12.91 28.47 8.90
CA LEU A 161 -14.25 28.16 9.38
C LEU A 161 -15.02 29.42 9.78
N GLU A 162 -14.35 30.41 10.35
CA GLU A 162 -14.91 31.68 10.78
C GLU A 162 -15.37 32.53 9.58
N GLU A 163 -14.58 32.52 8.50
CA GLU A 163 -14.94 33.19 7.25
C GLU A 163 -16.17 32.52 6.61
N LEU A 164 -16.21 31.19 6.61
CA LEU A 164 -17.37 30.44 6.13
C LEU A 164 -18.61 30.67 6.99
N ALA A 165 -18.49 30.60 8.31
CA ALA A 165 -19.60 30.75 9.25
C ALA A 165 -20.35 32.08 9.04
N SER A 166 -19.60 33.18 8.88
CA SER A 166 -20.18 34.50 8.62
C SER A 166 -21.03 34.57 7.34
N LYS A 167 -20.72 33.72 6.33
CA LYS A 167 -21.49 33.64 5.08
C LYS A 167 -22.82 32.91 5.25
N PHE A 168 -23.03 32.19 6.36
CA PHE A 168 -24.24 31.42 6.64
C PHE A 168 -25.11 31.99 7.78
N ASP A 169 -24.61 32.96 8.56
CA ASP A 169 -25.29 33.45 9.76
C ASP A 169 -26.62 34.18 9.49
N ASP A 170 -26.76 34.80 8.31
CA ASP A 170 -27.91 35.64 7.93
C ASP A 170 -28.59 35.24 6.61
N VAL A 171 -28.32 34.02 6.12
CA VAL A 171 -28.83 33.59 4.81
C VAL A 171 -30.28 33.14 4.90
N VAL A 172 -31.14 33.78 4.10
CA VAL A 172 -32.52 33.33 3.88
C VAL A 172 -32.49 32.01 3.10
N PHE A 173 -33.32 31.03 3.53
CA PHE A 173 -33.39 29.66 2.98
C PHE A 173 -33.32 29.56 1.45
N GLU A 174 -33.97 30.49 0.75
CA GLU A 174 -34.01 30.53 -0.72
C GLU A 174 -32.66 30.87 -1.37
N LYS A 175 -31.75 31.52 -0.63
CA LYS A 175 -30.41 31.91 -1.06
C LYS A 175 -29.31 30.98 -0.55
N GLU A 176 -29.63 30.03 0.33
CA GLU A 176 -28.68 29.08 0.93
C GLU A 176 -28.01 28.20 -0.14
N ALA A 177 -28.78 27.74 -1.12
CA ALA A 177 -28.24 26.98 -2.25
C ALA A 177 -27.23 27.79 -3.08
N GLY A 178 -27.40 29.12 -3.17
CA GLY A 178 -26.44 30.01 -3.83
C GLY A 178 -25.12 30.06 -3.07
N VAL A 179 -25.18 30.30 -1.75
CA VAL A 179 -23.99 30.36 -0.89
C VAL A 179 -23.25 29.02 -0.86
N VAL A 180 -23.96 27.90 -0.82
CA VAL A 180 -23.37 26.56 -0.91
C VAL A 180 -22.62 26.36 -2.24
N VAL A 181 -23.21 26.79 -3.36
CA VAL A 181 -22.58 26.67 -4.68
C VAL A 181 -21.32 27.55 -4.76
N ASP A 182 -21.40 28.78 -4.27
CA ASP A 182 -20.29 29.72 -4.27
C ASP A 182 -19.13 29.24 -3.38
N VAL A 183 -19.43 28.61 -2.25
CA VAL A 183 -18.42 28.12 -1.29
C VAL A 183 -17.79 26.80 -1.72
N PHE A 184 -18.58 25.83 -2.19
CA PHE A 184 -18.11 24.45 -2.37
C PHE A 184 -17.95 24.00 -3.83
N PHE A 185 -18.57 24.70 -4.78
CA PHE A 185 -18.64 24.24 -6.18
C PHE A 185 -18.02 25.22 -7.18
N GLN A 186 -17.76 26.46 -6.79
CA GLN A 186 -16.97 27.40 -7.58
C GLN A 186 -15.50 27.26 -7.24
N ASP A 187 -14.67 27.31 -8.27
CA ASP A 187 -13.23 27.42 -8.09
C ASP A 187 -12.90 28.84 -7.57
N PRO A 188 -12.19 28.96 -6.43
CA PRO A 188 -11.85 30.25 -5.83
C PRO A 188 -11.03 31.17 -6.76
N ARG A 189 -10.26 30.59 -7.68
CA ARG A 189 -9.33 31.33 -8.56
C ARG A 189 -9.98 31.74 -9.88
N THR A 190 -10.90 30.93 -10.41
CA THR A 190 -11.52 31.18 -11.72
C THR A 190 -12.97 31.64 -11.62
N GLY A 191 -13.65 31.43 -10.49
CA GLY A 191 -15.07 31.68 -10.31
C GLY A 191 -15.97 30.77 -11.14
N GLU A 192 -15.39 29.82 -11.88
CA GLU A 192 -16.14 28.90 -12.73
C GLU A 192 -16.50 27.62 -11.99
N ILE A 193 -17.62 27.02 -12.38
CA ILE A 193 -18.05 25.72 -11.87
C ILE A 193 -17.42 24.64 -12.75
N PRO A 194 -16.62 23.72 -12.20
CA PRO A 194 -16.04 22.62 -12.96
C PRO A 194 -17.10 21.81 -13.70
N ALA A 195 -16.80 21.38 -14.94
CA ALA A 195 -17.76 20.63 -15.75
C ALA A 195 -18.26 19.34 -15.06
N SER A 196 -17.39 18.70 -14.26
CA SER A 196 -17.69 17.53 -13.44
C SER A 196 -18.70 17.78 -12.31
N CYS A 197 -18.89 19.06 -11.93
CA CYS A 197 -19.73 19.53 -10.83
C CYS A 197 -21.08 20.10 -11.29
N LYS A 198 -21.22 20.47 -12.58
CA LYS A 198 -22.43 21.12 -13.13
C LYS A 198 -23.73 20.37 -12.81
N LYS A 199 -23.73 19.03 -12.96
CA LYS A 199 -24.90 18.18 -12.67
C LYS A 199 -25.34 18.20 -11.20
N TYR A 200 -24.42 18.48 -10.28
CA TYR A 200 -24.72 18.55 -8.84
C TYR A 200 -25.19 19.96 -8.46
N VAL A 201 -24.63 20.99 -9.09
CA VAL A 201 -25.09 22.38 -8.94
C VAL A 201 -26.51 22.55 -9.47
N GLU A 202 -26.85 21.93 -10.60
CA GLU A 202 -28.22 21.92 -11.12
C GLU A 202 -29.20 21.26 -10.13
N LYS A 203 -28.80 20.16 -9.48
CA LYS A 203 -29.59 19.52 -8.42
C LYS A 203 -29.80 20.46 -7.23
N LEU A 204 -28.75 21.12 -6.74
CA LEU A 204 -28.85 22.11 -5.67
C LEU A 204 -29.80 23.26 -6.05
N ARG A 205 -29.66 23.80 -7.26
CA ARG A 205 -30.52 24.89 -7.78
C ARG A 205 -31.97 24.45 -7.99
N SER A 206 -32.21 23.17 -8.24
CA SER A 206 -33.56 22.59 -8.32
C SER A 206 -34.22 22.35 -6.94
N GLY A 207 -33.50 22.65 -5.85
CA GLY A 207 -33.99 22.52 -4.48
C GLY A 207 -33.71 21.17 -3.82
N VAL A 208 -32.81 20.36 -4.38
CA VAL A 208 -32.30 19.15 -3.73
C VAL A 208 -31.34 19.56 -2.60
N PRO A 209 -31.46 18.97 -1.39
CA PRO A 209 -30.60 19.33 -0.27
C PRO A 209 -29.15 18.93 -0.51
N ILE A 210 -28.23 19.66 0.15
CA ILE A 210 -26.79 19.43 -0.02
C ILE A 210 -26.36 18.03 0.40
N GLU A 211 -26.96 17.42 1.43
CA GLU A 211 -26.60 16.07 1.85
C GLU A 211 -26.90 15.03 0.76
N ASP A 212 -28.06 15.13 0.10
CA ASP A 212 -28.42 14.23 -1.00
C ASP A 212 -27.49 14.40 -2.21
N VAL A 213 -27.05 15.63 -2.45
CA VAL A 213 -26.07 15.93 -3.49
C VAL A 213 -24.70 15.35 -3.13
N MET A 214 -24.26 15.48 -1.88
CA MET A 214 -23.03 14.86 -1.37
C MET A 214 -23.10 13.33 -1.41
N LEU A 215 -24.24 12.74 -1.08
CA LEU A 215 -24.48 11.29 -1.20
C LEU A 215 -24.43 10.84 -2.65
N ALA A 216 -25.04 11.59 -3.58
CA ALA A 216 -24.95 11.31 -5.01
C ALA A 216 -23.51 11.43 -5.53
N MET A 217 -22.75 12.41 -5.05
CA MET A 217 -21.32 12.55 -5.37
C MET A 217 -20.50 11.37 -4.82
N ALA A 218 -20.78 10.93 -3.59
CA ALA A 218 -20.13 9.77 -2.99
C ALA A 218 -20.48 8.47 -3.72
N ALA A 219 -21.73 8.30 -4.13
CA ALA A 219 -22.20 7.15 -4.92
C ALA A 219 -21.59 7.10 -6.33
N ASP A 220 -21.25 8.25 -6.92
CA ASP A 220 -20.56 8.33 -8.21
C ASP A 220 -19.04 8.09 -8.11
N ARG A 221 -18.47 8.08 -6.89
CA ARG A 221 -17.02 7.90 -6.67
C ARG A 221 -16.49 6.56 -7.21
N PRO A 222 -17.13 5.41 -7.01
CA PRO A 222 -16.67 4.13 -7.55
C PRO A 222 -16.67 4.13 -9.07
N ALA A 223 -17.71 4.68 -9.71
CA ALA A 223 -17.81 4.78 -11.16
C ALA A 223 -16.69 5.67 -11.75
N ARG A 224 -16.37 6.78 -11.07
CA ARG A 224 -15.23 7.65 -11.43
C ARG A 224 -13.88 6.95 -11.28
N SER A 225 -13.69 6.20 -10.19
CA SER A 225 -12.47 5.41 -9.97
C SER A 225 -12.30 4.31 -11.01
N GLN A 226 -13.38 3.60 -11.36
CA GLN A 226 -13.37 2.61 -12.43
C GLN A 226 -13.07 3.23 -13.80
N ALA A 227 -13.63 4.41 -14.10
CA ALA A 227 -13.33 5.13 -15.33
C ALA A 227 -11.84 5.52 -15.42
N SER A 228 -11.24 5.98 -14.33
CA SER A 228 -9.79 6.26 -14.26
C SER A 228 -8.95 4.99 -14.46
N ALA A 229 -9.30 3.90 -13.79
CA ALA A 229 -8.60 2.62 -13.93
C ALA A 229 -8.70 2.06 -15.36
N ASN A 230 -9.85 2.22 -16.02
CA ASN A 230 -10.05 1.85 -17.42
C ASN A 230 -9.22 2.74 -18.35
N MET A 231 -9.14 4.04 -18.10
CA MET A 231 -8.24 4.93 -18.84
C MET A 231 -6.77 4.52 -18.70
N ASP A 232 -6.33 4.13 -17.50
CA ASP A 232 -4.97 3.65 -17.28
C ASP A 232 -4.70 2.33 -18.01
N LYS A 233 -5.66 1.40 -18.02
CA LYS A 233 -5.60 0.18 -18.84
C LYS A 233 -5.48 0.52 -20.32
N HIS A 234 -6.34 1.39 -20.83
CA HIS A 234 -6.27 1.83 -22.24
C HIS A 234 -4.93 2.51 -22.57
N ARG A 235 -4.39 3.32 -21.66
CA ARG A 235 -3.07 3.94 -21.82
C ARG A 235 -1.95 2.90 -21.87
N ARG A 236 -2.00 1.86 -21.02
CA ARG A 236 -1.04 0.74 -21.06
C ARG A 236 -1.14 -0.01 -22.38
N THR A 237 -2.35 -0.39 -22.81
CA THR A 237 -2.57 -1.07 -24.08
C THR A 237 -2.09 -0.23 -25.27
N LEU A 238 -2.33 1.09 -25.27
CA LEU A 238 -1.82 1.97 -26.33
C LEU A 238 -0.29 2.00 -26.36
N ASN A 239 0.37 2.00 -25.20
CA ASN A 239 1.82 1.96 -25.13
C ASN A 239 2.38 0.60 -25.59
N GLU A 240 1.73 -0.50 -25.26
CA GLU A 240 2.07 -1.84 -25.76
C GLU A 240 1.94 -1.93 -27.27
N LEU A 241 0.82 -1.46 -27.83
CA LEU A 241 0.59 -1.42 -29.28
C LEU A 241 1.64 -0.56 -30.00
N LYS A 242 2.02 0.59 -29.42
CA LYS A 242 3.10 1.43 -29.97
C LYS A 242 4.45 0.70 -29.97
N ARG A 243 4.78 -0.03 -28.90
CA ARG A 243 6.01 -0.84 -28.85
C ARG A 243 5.98 -1.98 -29.87
N ALA A 244 4.85 -2.69 -29.97
CA ALA A 244 4.67 -3.77 -30.94
C ALA A 244 4.76 -3.25 -32.38
N GLN A 245 4.17 -2.09 -32.69
CA GLN A 245 4.30 -1.45 -33.99
C GLN A 245 5.75 -1.09 -34.30
N ALA A 246 6.46 -0.47 -33.36
CA ALA A 246 7.87 -0.11 -33.54
C ALA A 246 8.76 -1.35 -33.77
N ALA A 247 8.53 -2.43 -33.01
CA ALA A 247 9.25 -3.69 -33.19
C ALA A 247 8.97 -4.33 -34.56
N HIS A 248 7.70 -4.32 -35.00
CA HIS A 248 7.32 -4.83 -36.31
C HIS A 248 7.91 -4.00 -37.46
N GLU A 249 7.96 -2.66 -37.33
CA GLU A 249 8.62 -1.79 -38.30
C GLU A 249 10.13 -2.04 -38.35
N GLN A 250 10.78 -2.24 -37.20
CA GLN A 250 12.20 -2.63 -37.14
C GLN A 250 12.46 -4.00 -37.76
N ASP A 251 11.66 -5.02 -37.45
CA ASP A 251 11.78 -6.35 -38.05
C ASP A 251 11.55 -6.30 -39.57
N LYS A 252 10.59 -5.48 -40.04
CA LYS A 252 10.37 -5.26 -41.46
C LYS A 252 11.57 -4.60 -42.13
N LEU A 253 12.21 -3.61 -41.50
CA LEU A 253 13.43 -2.98 -42.00
C LEU A 253 14.60 -3.97 -42.02
N LEU A 254 14.80 -4.77 -40.97
CA LEU A 254 15.82 -5.80 -40.90
C LEU A 254 15.61 -6.88 -41.97
N LYS A 255 14.38 -7.34 -42.18
CA LYS A 255 14.03 -8.28 -43.26
C LYS A 255 14.24 -7.67 -44.64
N ALA A 256 13.95 -6.40 -44.83
CA ALA A 256 14.23 -5.69 -46.09
C ALA A 256 15.74 -5.57 -46.35
N GLN A 257 16.54 -5.27 -45.32
CA GLN A 257 18.01 -5.27 -45.42
C GLN A 257 18.58 -6.67 -45.72
N LYS A 258 18.08 -7.71 -45.04
CA LYS A 258 18.47 -9.12 -45.32
C LYS A 258 18.12 -9.56 -46.75
N ARG A 259 17.05 -9.02 -47.35
CA ARG A 259 16.68 -9.29 -48.76
C ARG A 259 17.55 -8.56 -49.78
N GLN A 260 18.25 -7.49 -49.39
CA GLN A 260 19.16 -6.74 -50.26
C GLN A 260 20.61 -7.23 -50.19
N GLN A 261 20.94 -8.14 -49.26
CA GLN A 261 22.22 -8.82 -49.24
C GLN A 261 22.24 -9.92 -50.33
N PRO A 262 23.37 -10.11 -51.06
CA PRO A 262 23.53 -11.23 -51.97
C PRO A 262 23.32 -12.56 -51.22
N PRO A 263 22.88 -13.65 -51.89
CA PRO A 263 22.57 -14.90 -51.21
C PRO A 263 23.77 -15.35 -50.39
N PRO A 264 23.61 -15.60 -49.07
CA PRO A 264 24.70 -16.11 -48.27
C PRO A 264 25.12 -17.46 -48.85
N GLN A 265 26.43 -17.65 -49.00
CA GLN A 265 27.01 -18.98 -49.20
C GLN A 265 26.48 -19.88 -48.08
N ALA A 266 26.21 -21.15 -48.42
CA ALA A 266 25.65 -22.17 -47.54
C ALA A 266 26.25 -22.10 -46.13
N PRO A 267 25.45 -22.35 -45.08
CA PRO A 267 25.85 -22.09 -43.70
C PRO A 267 27.15 -22.81 -43.39
N GLN A 268 28.21 -22.03 -43.13
CA GLN A 268 29.40 -22.56 -42.49
C GLN A 268 28.98 -22.90 -41.06
N VAL A 269 28.84 -24.20 -40.81
CA VAL A 269 28.78 -24.79 -39.47
C VAL A 269 29.94 -24.21 -38.67
N ASN A 270 29.64 -23.59 -37.52
CA ASN A 270 30.63 -23.01 -36.62
C ASN A 270 31.71 -24.05 -36.30
N LYS A 271 32.95 -23.79 -36.71
CA LYS A 271 34.12 -24.66 -36.45
C LYS A 271 34.44 -24.81 -34.95
N GLU A 272 33.85 -23.97 -34.10
CA GLU A 272 34.04 -23.99 -32.64
C GLU A 272 33.32 -25.16 -31.94
N LEU A 273 32.49 -25.93 -32.65
CA LEU A 273 31.89 -27.17 -32.12
C LEU A 273 32.86 -28.37 -32.12
N TYR A 274 34.07 -28.24 -32.69
CA TYR A 274 35.02 -29.36 -32.86
C TYR A 274 36.35 -29.24 -32.09
N ASP A 275 36.60 -28.14 -31.36
CA ASP A 275 37.75 -28.03 -30.46
C ASP A 275 37.37 -28.55 -29.06
N LEU A 276 37.27 -29.87 -28.94
CA LEU A 276 37.07 -30.52 -27.64
C LEU A 276 38.37 -30.41 -26.81
N PRO A 277 38.28 -30.02 -25.52
CA PRO A 277 39.43 -30.02 -24.63
C PRO A 277 40.00 -31.45 -24.47
N PRO A 278 41.28 -31.60 -24.08
CA PRO A 278 41.84 -32.91 -23.78
C PRO A 278 41.13 -33.54 -22.57
N CYS A 279 41.12 -34.87 -22.50
CA CYS A 279 40.55 -35.60 -21.37
C CYS A 279 41.20 -35.16 -20.05
N LEU A 280 40.39 -34.89 -19.03
CA LEU A 280 40.91 -34.42 -17.74
C LEU A 280 41.82 -35.46 -17.05
N ALA A 281 41.49 -36.74 -17.14
CA ALA A 281 42.22 -37.81 -16.43
C ALA A 281 43.53 -38.20 -17.15
N CYS A 282 43.49 -38.38 -18.47
CA CYS A 282 44.61 -38.93 -19.24
C CYS A 282 45.27 -37.93 -20.20
N SER A 283 44.74 -36.71 -20.32
CA SER A 283 45.16 -35.68 -21.30
C SER A 283 45.10 -36.14 -22.77
N GLY A 284 44.37 -37.23 -23.05
CA GLY A 284 44.17 -37.78 -24.38
C GLY A 284 43.24 -36.94 -25.25
N LYS A 285 43.32 -37.11 -26.58
CA LYS A 285 42.38 -36.48 -27.53
C LYS A 285 41.04 -37.22 -27.48
N VAL A 286 39.97 -36.49 -27.20
CA VAL A 286 38.60 -37.04 -27.16
C VAL A 286 38.04 -37.09 -28.59
N SER A 287 37.42 -38.22 -28.94
CA SER A 287 36.76 -38.38 -30.23
C SER A 287 35.39 -37.67 -30.23
N PRO A 288 34.96 -37.03 -31.33
CA PRO A 288 33.69 -36.31 -31.37
C PRO A 288 32.43 -37.17 -31.21
N ASP A 289 32.54 -38.49 -31.40
CA ASP A 289 31.40 -39.41 -31.48
C ASP A 289 31.01 -40.01 -30.13
N GLU A 290 31.93 -40.05 -29.16
CA GLU A 290 31.74 -40.61 -27.82
C GLU A 290 32.30 -39.65 -26.76
N VAL A 291 31.61 -38.52 -26.55
CA VAL A 291 32.02 -37.49 -25.59
C VAL A 291 31.25 -37.65 -24.29
N ILE A 292 31.95 -38.02 -23.21
CA ILE A 292 31.42 -37.97 -21.86
C ILE A 292 31.89 -36.64 -21.25
N ALA A 293 30.97 -35.77 -20.84
CA ALA A 293 31.30 -34.45 -20.32
C ALA A 293 30.64 -34.21 -18.97
N CYS A 294 31.25 -33.34 -18.15
CA CYS A 294 30.64 -32.92 -16.90
C CYS A 294 29.37 -32.09 -17.21
N PRO A 295 28.18 -32.47 -16.70
CA PRO A 295 26.92 -31.76 -16.98
C PRO A 295 26.94 -30.28 -16.57
N LEU A 296 27.59 -29.95 -15.44
CA LEU A 296 27.73 -28.58 -14.96
C LEU A 296 28.61 -27.74 -15.89
N CYS A 297 29.76 -28.28 -16.32
CA CYS A 297 30.64 -27.61 -17.28
C CYS A 297 30.02 -27.46 -18.67
N LEU A 298 29.12 -28.37 -19.09
CA LEU A 298 28.37 -28.22 -20.33
C LEU A 298 27.45 -27.00 -20.27
N ILE A 299 26.68 -26.86 -19.19
CA ILE A 299 25.76 -25.73 -18.99
C ILE A 299 26.53 -24.42 -18.88
N PHE A 300 27.60 -24.38 -18.08
CA PHE A 300 28.39 -23.17 -17.89
C PHE A 300 29.22 -22.78 -19.12
N ALA A 301 29.60 -23.72 -19.98
CA ALA A 301 30.25 -23.39 -21.24
C ALA A 301 29.31 -22.72 -22.24
N GLU A 302 28.04 -23.13 -22.30
CA GLU A 302 27.03 -22.45 -23.10
C GLU A 302 26.77 -21.01 -22.60
N LEU A 303 26.86 -20.81 -21.28
CA LEU A 303 26.79 -19.48 -20.67
C LEU A 303 28.12 -18.71 -20.74
N SER A 304 29.15 -19.26 -21.40
CA SER A 304 30.49 -18.68 -21.50
C SER A 304 31.19 -18.41 -20.16
N LEU A 305 30.82 -19.14 -19.10
CA LEU A 305 31.35 -18.98 -17.74
C LEU A 305 32.58 -19.86 -17.50
N THR A 306 32.61 -21.06 -18.07
CA THR A 306 33.74 -21.99 -17.93
C THR A 306 34.02 -22.73 -19.24
N LYS A 307 35.19 -23.36 -19.34
CA LYS A 307 35.48 -24.28 -20.45
C LYS A 307 34.82 -25.63 -20.18
N ARG A 308 34.43 -26.32 -21.25
CA ARG A 308 33.90 -27.70 -21.16
C ARG A 308 34.98 -28.61 -20.57
N THR A 309 34.59 -29.53 -19.71
CA THR A 309 35.44 -30.62 -19.23
C THR A 309 34.92 -31.91 -19.83
N VAL A 310 35.80 -32.65 -20.51
CA VAL A 310 35.45 -33.89 -21.23
C VAL A 310 36.33 -35.04 -20.77
N PHE A 311 35.81 -36.25 -20.92
CA PHE A 311 36.42 -37.52 -20.60
C PHE A 311 36.37 -38.41 -21.83
N ASP A 312 37.42 -39.19 -22.05
CA ASP A 312 37.59 -40.09 -23.20
C ASP A 312 36.98 -41.48 -22.98
N SER A 313 36.70 -41.87 -21.74
CA SER A 313 36.11 -43.16 -21.40
C SER A 313 35.37 -43.11 -20.06
N GLU A 314 34.42 -44.03 -19.83
CA GLU A 314 33.72 -44.19 -18.55
C GLU A 314 34.70 -44.41 -17.38
N LYS A 315 35.81 -45.11 -17.60
CA LYS A 315 36.84 -45.30 -16.56
C LYS A 315 37.50 -44.00 -16.14
N CYS A 316 37.86 -43.16 -17.11
CA CYS A 316 38.42 -41.85 -16.84
C CYS A 316 37.40 -40.87 -16.23
N TYR A 317 36.11 -41.08 -16.51
CA TYR A 317 35.03 -40.39 -15.82
C TYR A 317 34.99 -40.82 -14.35
N ASP A 318 34.84 -42.10 -14.06
CA ASP A 318 34.73 -42.60 -12.67
C ASP A 318 35.96 -42.26 -11.81
N GLU A 319 37.16 -42.22 -12.40
CA GLU A 319 38.40 -41.92 -11.67
C GLU A 319 38.58 -40.43 -11.35
N ALA A 320 38.17 -39.52 -12.24
CA ALA A 320 38.50 -38.10 -12.13
C ALA A 320 37.28 -37.18 -11.95
N TYR A 321 36.05 -37.69 -12.11
CA TYR A 321 34.83 -36.89 -12.01
C TYR A 321 34.59 -36.34 -10.60
N ASP A 322 34.72 -37.18 -9.57
CA ASP A 322 34.47 -36.74 -8.19
C ASP A 322 35.49 -35.69 -7.72
N GLU A 323 36.77 -35.88 -8.06
CA GLU A 323 37.82 -34.90 -7.77
C GLU A 323 37.60 -33.59 -8.54
N HIS A 324 37.15 -33.67 -9.80
CA HIS A 324 36.79 -32.51 -10.60
C HIS A 324 35.62 -31.73 -10.01
N VAL A 325 34.53 -32.42 -9.61
CA VAL A 325 33.36 -31.78 -9.02
C VAL A 325 33.72 -31.11 -7.70
N GLN A 326 34.52 -31.75 -6.84
CA GLN A 326 34.95 -31.16 -5.57
C GLN A 326 35.83 -29.91 -5.74
N THR A 327 36.65 -29.86 -6.80
CA THR A 327 37.60 -28.76 -7.03
C THR A 327 37.01 -27.61 -7.86
N ALA A 328 36.24 -27.91 -8.90
CA ALA A 328 35.69 -26.93 -9.84
C ALA A 328 34.24 -26.53 -9.54
N HIS A 329 33.50 -27.35 -8.81
CA HIS A 329 32.08 -27.16 -8.49
C HIS A 329 31.81 -27.36 -6.99
N SER A 330 32.63 -26.73 -6.15
CA SER A 330 32.41 -26.76 -4.71
C SER A 330 31.10 -26.08 -4.33
N CYS A 331 30.44 -26.62 -3.30
CA CYS A 331 29.19 -26.06 -2.79
C CYS A 331 29.44 -24.65 -2.25
N ALA A 332 28.67 -23.67 -2.73
CA ALA A 332 28.82 -22.27 -2.34
C ALA A 332 28.56 -22.01 -0.85
N ALA A 333 27.77 -22.87 -0.19
CA ALA A 333 27.51 -22.81 1.25
C ALA A 333 28.74 -23.15 2.11
N GLY A 334 29.84 -23.69 1.55
CA GLY A 334 31.10 -23.91 2.25
C GLY A 334 30.97 -24.67 3.57
N GLU A 335 31.47 -24.09 4.66
CA GLU A 335 31.36 -24.61 6.04
C GLU A 335 29.91 -24.59 6.59
N GLY A 336 29.03 -23.81 5.95
CA GLY A 336 27.62 -23.73 6.24
C GLY A 336 26.78 -24.86 5.63
N CYS A 337 27.38 -25.70 4.79
CA CYS A 337 26.70 -26.77 4.05
C CYS A 337 25.90 -27.69 4.97
N VAL A 338 24.63 -27.93 4.61
CA VAL A 338 23.69 -28.77 5.38
C VAL A 338 24.22 -30.20 5.53
N GLN A 339 24.90 -30.73 4.50
CA GLN A 339 25.51 -32.07 4.53
C GLN A 339 26.68 -32.21 5.51
N LEU A 340 27.27 -31.11 5.98
CA LEU A 340 28.32 -31.13 7.01
C LEU A 340 27.75 -31.01 8.42
N LYS A 341 26.47 -30.64 8.57
CA LYS A 341 25.82 -30.36 9.85
C LYS A 341 24.87 -31.47 10.30
N ASP A 342 24.26 -32.19 9.37
CA ASP A 342 23.35 -33.30 9.65
C ASP A 342 23.97 -34.64 9.20
N GLU A 343 24.41 -35.47 10.15
CA GLU A 343 25.04 -36.79 9.90
C GLU A 343 24.03 -37.89 9.49
N ASP A 344 22.72 -37.63 9.61
CA ASP A 344 21.63 -38.62 9.40
C ASP A 344 20.86 -38.43 8.07
N GLU A 345 21.31 -37.58 7.14
CA GLU A 345 20.67 -37.47 5.83
C GLU A 345 21.13 -38.61 4.90
N GLU A 346 20.20 -39.52 4.57
CA GLU A 346 20.35 -40.55 3.54
C GLU A 346 20.94 -39.98 2.24
N MET A 347 22.02 -40.60 1.75
CA MET A 347 22.70 -40.33 0.48
C MET A 347 21.85 -40.68 -0.77
N GLY A 348 20.56 -40.39 -0.76
CA GLY A 348 19.66 -40.63 -1.88
C GLY A 348 18.27 -41.04 -1.42
N GLY A 349 17.28 -40.20 -1.71
CA GLY A 349 15.90 -40.55 -1.42
C GLY A 349 14.83 -39.72 -2.13
N ASN A 350 15.12 -38.50 -2.57
CA ASN A 350 14.15 -37.70 -3.33
C ASN A 350 14.87 -36.76 -4.31
N GLY A 351 15.27 -37.27 -5.48
CA GLY A 351 15.37 -36.54 -6.77
C GLY A 351 15.95 -35.11 -6.86
N GLU A 352 16.64 -34.60 -5.85
CA GLU A 352 17.19 -33.24 -5.82
C GLU A 352 18.71 -33.32 -5.96
N GLY A 353 19.15 -33.36 -7.23
CA GLY A 353 20.57 -33.19 -7.57
C GLY A 353 21.07 -31.75 -7.34
N PRO A 354 22.30 -31.45 -7.78
CA PRO A 354 22.87 -30.11 -7.62
C PRO A 354 22.01 -29.05 -8.29
N VAL A 355 21.94 -27.88 -7.65
CA VAL A 355 21.17 -26.73 -8.13
C VAL A 355 22.07 -25.52 -8.39
N ILE A 356 21.70 -24.70 -9.37
CA ILE A 356 22.46 -23.53 -9.82
C ILE A 356 21.64 -22.28 -9.52
N CYS A 357 22.26 -21.22 -9.01
CA CYS A 357 21.56 -19.94 -8.82
C CYS A 357 21.27 -19.28 -10.20
N GLU A 358 19.99 -19.08 -10.53
CA GLU A 358 19.53 -18.55 -11.83
C GLU A 358 20.14 -17.19 -12.12
N GLU A 359 20.06 -16.30 -11.13
CA GLU A 359 20.46 -14.91 -11.32
C GLU A 359 21.99 -14.77 -11.37
N CYS A 360 22.72 -15.57 -10.59
CA CYS A 360 24.17 -15.63 -10.72
C CYS A 360 24.60 -16.11 -12.12
N ALA A 361 23.91 -17.13 -12.66
CA ALA A 361 24.23 -17.70 -13.96
C ALA A 361 23.87 -16.78 -15.15
N GLU A 362 22.68 -16.16 -15.15
CA GLU A 362 22.21 -15.33 -16.28
C GLU A 362 22.66 -13.86 -16.21
N GLN A 363 22.68 -13.27 -15.01
CA GLN A 363 22.81 -11.81 -14.86
C GLN A 363 24.19 -11.39 -14.36
N LEU A 364 24.78 -12.16 -13.44
CA LEU A 364 26.07 -11.82 -12.83
C LEU A 364 27.26 -12.53 -13.48
N GLY A 365 27.01 -13.57 -14.28
CA GLY A 365 28.03 -14.36 -14.93
C GLY A 365 28.93 -15.12 -13.95
N GLN A 366 28.34 -15.69 -12.89
CA GLN A 366 29.05 -16.46 -11.86
C GLN A 366 28.56 -17.90 -11.80
N SER A 367 29.48 -18.86 -11.68
CA SER A 367 29.18 -20.30 -11.59
C SER A 367 28.96 -20.73 -10.14
N ILE A 368 27.85 -20.31 -9.55
CA ILE A 368 27.47 -20.66 -8.16
C ILE A 368 26.58 -21.92 -8.17
N VAL A 369 27.03 -22.96 -7.46
CA VAL A 369 26.35 -24.27 -7.38
C VAL A 369 26.15 -24.66 -5.92
N TYR A 370 25.02 -25.30 -5.63
CA TYR A 370 24.69 -25.90 -4.35
C TYR A 370 24.44 -27.40 -4.50
N CYS A 371 24.77 -28.17 -3.47
CA CYS A 371 24.55 -29.62 -3.48
C CYS A 371 23.07 -30.02 -3.48
N SER A 372 22.17 -29.17 -2.97
CA SER A 372 20.72 -29.39 -2.96
C SER A 372 19.94 -28.08 -2.85
N SER A 373 18.64 -28.11 -3.17
CA SER A 373 17.73 -26.95 -3.00
C SER A 373 17.64 -26.50 -1.54
N ARG A 374 17.74 -27.44 -0.59
CA ARG A 374 17.78 -27.14 0.85
C ARG A 374 19.05 -26.40 1.24
N CYS A 375 20.19 -26.80 0.71
CA CYS A 375 21.45 -26.11 0.92
C CYS A 375 21.38 -24.67 0.39
N ALA A 376 20.84 -24.49 -0.82
CA ALA A 376 20.59 -23.16 -1.39
C ALA A 376 19.61 -22.32 -0.55
N SER A 377 18.58 -22.94 0.04
CA SER A 377 17.62 -22.24 0.90
C SER A 377 18.22 -21.83 2.24
N ALA A 378 19.09 -22.66 2.82
CA ALA A 378 19.76 -22.36 4.09
C ALA A 378 20.81 -21.24 3.94
N ASP A 379 21.51 -21.21 2.81
CA ASP A 379 22.53 -20.21 2.48
C ASP A 379 21.97 -18.94 1.80
N PHE A 380 20.66 -18.92 1.51
CA PHE A 380 20.04 -17.89 0.68
C PHE A 380 20.31 -16.46 1.18
N GLN A 381 20.21 -16.22 2.48
CA GLN A 381 20.43 -14.90 3.06
C GLN A 381 21.88 -14.43 2.89
N GLU A 382 22.85 -15.27 3.25
CA GLU A 382 24.28 -14.96 3.17
C GLU A 382 24.72 -14.78 1.72
N HIS A 383 24.26 -15.66 0.83
CA HIS A 383 24.50 -15.55 -0.62
C HIS A 383 23.91 -14.27 -1.22
N ARG A 384 22.67 -13.92 -0.86
CA ARG A 384 22.01 -12.71 -1.37
C ARG A 384 22.71 -11.43 -0.90
N GLU A 385 23.11 -11.38 0.38
CA GLU A 385 23.78 -10.21 0.94
C GLU A 385 25.23 -10.09 0.47
N GLY A 386 25.91 -11.20 0.26
CA GLY A 386 27.30 -11.24 -0.20
C GLY A 386 27.48 -11.09 -1.71
N VAL A 387 26.57 -11.63 -2.51
CA VAL A 387 26.71 -11.71 -3.99
C VAL A 387 25.71 -10.83 -4.72
N HIS A 388 24.41 -10.93 -4.41
CA HIS A 388 23.38 -10.21 -5.17
C HIS A 388 23.35 -8.72 -4.85
N ILE A 389 23.21 -8.34 -3.58
CA ILE A 389 23.07 -6.94 -3.14
C ILE A 389 24.26 -6.06 -3.61
N PRO A 390 25.53 -6.47 -3.47
CA PRO A 390 26.65 -5.65 -3.93
C PRO A 390 26.67 -5.48 -5.46
N ASN A 391 26.33 -6.53 -6.21
CA ASN A 391 26.28 -6.44 -7.67
C ASN A 391 25.08 -5.64 -8.17
N TRP A 392 23.93 -5.69 -7.49
CA TRP A 392 22.77 -4.83 -7.78
C TRP A 392 23.06 -3.36 -7.55
N GLN A 393 23.77 -3.03 -6.46
CA GLN A 393 24.24 -1.67 -6.22
C GLN A 393 25.19 -1.20 -7.34
N GLY A 394 26.05 -2.09 -7.83
CA GLY A 394 26.92 -1.82 -8.98
C GLY A 394 26.17 -1.64 -10.31
N LEU A 395 25.04 -2.31 -10.49
CA LEU A 395 24.21 -2.27 -11.71
C LEU A 395 23.05 -1.25 -11.63
N GLY A 396 22.85 -0.58 -10.50
CA GLY A 396 21.78 0.40 -10.29
C GLY A 396 20.37 -0.21 -10.19
N ILE A 397 20.27 -1.49 -9.79
CA ILE A 397 19.00 -2.20 -9.62
C ILE A 397 18.43 -1.89 -8.23
N ASP A 398 17.13 -1.59 -8.16
CA ASP A 398 16.46 -1.23 -6.90
C ASP A 398 16.34 -2.45 -5.97
N LEU A 399 16.66 -2.24 -4.69
CA LEU A 399 16.64 -3.28 -3.66
C LEU A 399 15.20 -3.71 -3.29
N GLY A 400 14.21 -2.91 -3.68
CA GLY A 400 12.78 -3.17 -3.42
C GLY A 400 12.13 -4.21 -4.33
N THR A 401 12.77 -4.62 -5.43
CA THR A 401 12.10 -5.40 -6.50
C THR A 401 11.77 -6.85 -6.14
N GLN A 402 12.35 -7.41 -5.07
CA GLN A 402 12.12 -8.82 -4.67
C GLN A 402 11.53 -9.00 -3.27
N GLY A 403 11.04 -7.92 -2.63
CA GLY A 403 10.45 -7.99 -1.28
C GLY A 403 9.24 -8.90 -1.16
N GLU A 404 8.58 -9.25 -2.27
CA GLU A 404 7.39 -10.12 -2.30
C GLU A 404 7.69 -11.60 -2.03
N HIS A 405 8.96 -12.03 -2.12
CA HIS A 405 9.34 -13.43 -1.97
C HIS A 405 10.07 -13.74 -0.64
N LEU A 406 10.36 -12.70 0.15
CA LEU A 406 11.07 -12.80 1.43
C LEU A 406 10.09 -13.04 2.60
N VAL A 407 10.41 -14.03 3.43
CA VAL A 407 9.76 -14.27 4.72
C VAL A 407 10.74 -13.91 5.82
N TYR A 408 10.33 -13.04 6.73
CA TYR A 408 11.15 -12.63 7.85
C TYR A 408 10.88 -13.52 9.06
N ASP A 409 11.93 -14.15 9.60
CA ASP A 409 11.84 -15.07 10.73
C ASP A 409 11.79 -14.36 12.08
N ASN A 410 12.00 -13.05 12.10
CA ASN A 410 12.06 -12.25 13.32
C ASN A 410 11.39 -10.89 13.12
N ASP A 411 10.79 -10.35 14.18
CA ASP A 411 10.08 -9.06 14.16
C ASP A 411 11.00 -7.88 13.79
N GLU A 412 12.30 -8.02 14.05
CA GLU A 412 13.35 -7.05 13.70
C GLU A 412 13.76 -7.11 12.21
N LYS A 413 13.23 -8.05 11.42
CA LYS A 413 13.52 -8.27 9.99
C LYS A 413 15.00 -8.50 9.65
N THR A 414 15.78 -8.96 10.62
CA THR A 414 17.23 -9.20 10.48
C THR A 414 17.57 -10.59 9.92
N LYS A 415 16.65 -11.54 10.02
CA LYS A 415 16.78 -12.89 9.41
C LYS A 415 15.61 -13.13 8.49
N TYR A 416 15.90 -13.63 7.29
CA TYR A 416 14.88 -13.95 6.32
C TYR A 416 15.27 -15.12 5.42
N HIS A 417 14.27 -15.88 5.01
CA HIS A 417 14.40 -16.93 4.00
C HIS A 417 13.40 -16.68 2.87
N VAL A 418 13.51 -17.48 1.80
CA VAL A 418 12.62 -17.40 0.66
C VAL A 418 11.48 -18.41 0.80
N ASN A 419 10.26 -17.98 0.48
CA ASN A 419 9.06 -18.85 0.50
C ASN A 419 9.19 -20.09 -0.42
N ASP A 420 9.85 -19.92 -1.56
CA ASP A 420 9.99 -20.95 -2.59
C ASP A 420 11.33 -20.78 -3.33
N ILE A 421 12.33 -21.57 -2.92
CA ILE A 421 13.69 -21.48 -3.45
C ILE A 421 13.77 -21.91 -4.91
N SER A 422 12.82 -22.72 -5.40
CA SER A 422 12.79 -23.23 -6.78
C SER A 422 12.62 -22.14 -7.83
N LYS A 423 12.20 -20.93 -7.43
CA LYS A 423 12.09 -19.75 -8.29
C LYS A 423 13.41 -19.01 -8.50
N PHE A 424 14.43 -19.33 -7.70
CA PHE A 424 15.73 -18.66 -7.70
C PHE A 424 16.86 -19.61 -8.07
N VAL A 425 16.60 -20.92 -8.07
CA VAL A 425 17.57 -21.94 -8.44
C VAL A 425 17.04 -22.84 -9.54
N TRP A 426 17.92 -23.20 -10.46
CA TRP A 426 17.64 -24.21 -11.46
C TRP A 426 18.12 -25.57 -11.00
N ARG A 427 17.29 -26.58 -11.20
CA ARG A 427 17.76 -27.97 -11.20
C ARG A 427 18.62 -28.19 -12.44
N LEU A 428 19.57 -29.11 -12.33
CA LEU A 428 20.46 -29.46 -13.44
C LEU A 428 19.70 -29.84 -14.73
N SER A 429 18.57 -30.56 -14.60
CA SER A 429 17.68 -30.90 -15.73
C SER A 429 17.07 -29.67 -16.41
N ASP A 430 16.63 -28.70 -15.62
CA ASP A 430 15.94 -27.52 -16.10
C ASP A 430 16.93 -26.54 -16.76
N ALA A 431 18.13 -26.42 -16.18
CA ALA A 431 19.23 -25.68 -16.75
C ALA A 431 19.70 -26.29 -18.08
N PHE A 432 19.75 -27.63 -18.18
CA PHE A 432 20.09 -28.32 -19.42
C PHE A 432 19.04 -28.07 -20.52
N GLU A 433 17.75 -28.23 -20.22
CA GLU A 433 16.66 -27.93 -21.17
C GLU A 433 16.68 -26.46 -21.62
N ARG A 434 16.81 -25.53 -20.66
CA ARG A 434 16.70 -24.09 -20.94
C ARG A 434 17.89 -23.54 -21.72
N VAL A 435 19.11 -23.89 -21.31
CA VAL A 435 20.35 -23.31 -21.86
C VAL A 435 20.83 -24.12 -23.05
N PHE A 436 20.93 -25.44 -22.93
CA PHE A 436 21.52 -26.28 -23.96
C PHE A 436 20.58 -26.49 -25.16
N LYS A 437 19.30 -26.86 -24.94
CA LYS A 437 18.33 -27.00 -26.05
C LYS A 437 17.84 -25.65 -26.58
N GLY A 438 17.76 -24.62 -25.73
CA GLY A 438 17.45 -23.26 -26.17
C GLY A 438 18.44 -22.73 -27.20
N ASN A 439 19.74 -22.97 -26.98
CA ASN A 439 20.80 -22.54 -27.88
C ASN A 439 21.04 -23.53 -29.04
N ASN A 440 20.67 -24.80 -28.87
CA ASN A 440 20.85 -25.85 -29.88
C ASN A 440 19.52 -26.59 -30.19
N PRO A 441 18.56 -25.93 -30.85
CA PRO A 441 17.21 -26.47 -31.05
C PRO A 441 17.12 -27.67 -32.01
N ASP A 442 18.19 -27.93 -32.77
CA ASP A 442 18.23 -29.02 -33.78
C ASP A 442 18.82 -30.34 -33.24
N ILE A 443 19.31 -30.37 -31.99
CA ILE A 443 19.85 -31.58 -31.36
C ILE A 443 18.69 -32.39 -30.78
N LYS A 444 18.44 -33.58 -31.35
CA LYS A 444 17.45 -34.53 -30.81
C LYS A 444 18.02 -35.21 -29.57
N ASP A 445 17.16 -35.42 -28.58
CA ASP A 445 17.48 -36.20 -27.38
C ASP A 445 18.07 -37.56 -27.76
N VAL A 446 19.34 -37.76 -27.44
CA VAL A 446 19.93 -39.09 -27.42
C VAL A 446 19.42 -39.75 -26.14
N GLN A 447 18.38 -40.56 -26.27
CA GLN A 447 17.95 -41.46 -25.21
C GLN A 447 19.09 -42.43 -24.89
N HIS A 448 19.57 -42.38 -23.65
CA HIS A 448 20.17 -43.52 -22.97
C HIS A 448 19.39 -43.81 -21.70
#